data_AF-A0A5N6MF10-F1
#
_entry.id   AF-A0A5N6MF10-F1
#
_cell.length_a   1.000
_cell.length_b   1.000
_cell.length_c   1.000
_cell.angle_alpha   90.00
_cell.angle_beta   90.00
_cell.angle_gamma   90.00
#
_symmetry.space_group_name_H-M   'P 1'
#
loop_
_entity.id
_entity.type
_entity.pdbx_description
1 polymer ?
#
loop_
_entity_poly.entity_id
_entity_poly.type
_entity_poly.pdbx_seq_one_letter_code
_entity_poly.pdbx_strand_id
1 'polypeptide(L)'
;MNLNSAQNDRAAGVLVALAAGDALGAGYEFGGPLPDGAEVSMLGGGPFGFDPAEWTDDTSMAIPIAEALLDAGPTPAALDAVVRAWTAWAAEAKDVGAQTSNVIHAARHAAAAAGRSDATAEDFTRAAQVFHDRAGRSGGNGSLMRTAPLALAYLDREPAELMAQAGALSALTHVEADAREACGLWCVAISEAVLTGQLDIRTGLPLLPPDRAALWLERIEVAEASRPRDFTKNGWVVEALQGAWSAISTTRAGSNGPDHLRAALEEAVRGGNDTDTVAAIAGSLLGAAYGFSAVPFEWRRNLHGWPGLRSRDLMTLGVELAGGNGRQAHKWPRTAHFDYSGWSRTDVLVQHPDDDGVWLGGVGALGRAEELGIDAVVSLCRLGTDDVSGMMPENQATFWLVDSASPESNSHTAFVLREAAAAVERFRAEGKTVLLHCVRAESRTPTVAALYGARAAGLTPLESLEHVRRALPNAHPNPAFREVLAAEAATAGSTEGR
;
A
#
# COMPACT_ATOMS: atom_id res chain seq x y z
N MET A 1 0.45 0.23 21.18
CA MET A 1 0.84 1.65 21.00
C MET A 1 -0.38 2.46 20.51
N ASN A 2 -0.47 3.77 20.79
CA ASN A 2 -1.53 4.64 20.23
C ASN A 2 -0.95 5.52 19.12
N LEU A 3 -1.22 5.17 17.86
CA LEU A 3 -0.76 5.93 16.70
C LEU A 3 -1.70 7.11 16.40
N ASN A 4 -1.13 8.23 15.95
CA ASN A 4 -1.91 9.37 15.45
C ASN A 4 -2.48 9.09 14.04
N SER A 5 -3.25 10.04 13.48
CA SER A 5 -3.89 9.85 12.16
C SER A 5 -2.88 9.59 11.04
N ALA A 6 -1.81 10.39 10.96
CA ALA A 6 -0.76 10.26 9.95
C ALA A 6 0.02 8.94 10.08
N GLN A 7 0.33 8.51 11.31
CA GLN A 7 0.99 7.22 11.56
C GLN A 7 0.11 6.03 11.18
N ASN A 8 -1.20 6.09 11.44
CA ASN A 8 -2.13 5.05 10.98
C ASN A 8 -2.24 5.01 9.45
N ASP A 9 -2.25 6.18 8.79
CA ASP A 9 -2.24 6.27 7.33
C ASP A 9 -0.95 5.69 6.75
N ARG A 10 0.22 5.97 7.37
CA ARG A 10 1.51 5.36 7.04
C ARG A 10 1.52 3.84 7.22
N ALA A 11 1.03 3.33 8.35
CA ALA A 11 0.91 1.90 8.59
C ALA A 11 0.02 1.20 7.56
N ALA A 12 -1.13 1.80 7.22
CA ALA A 12 -2.03 1.31 6.18
C ALA A 12 -1.37 1.30 4.79
N GLY A 13 -0.46 2.24 4.53
CA GLY A 13 0.24 2.40 3.26
C GLY A 13 1.27 1.31 2.98
N VAL A 14 1.89 0.70 4.01
CA VAL A 14 2.99 -0.25 3.84
C VAL A 14 2.62 -1.42 2.93
N LEU A 15 1.55 -2.16 3.25
CA LEU A 15 1.16 -3.34 2.47
C LEU A 15 0.47 -2.96 1.16
N VAL A 16 -0.24 -1.83 1.12
CA VAL A 16 -0.94 -1.38 -0.09
C VAL A 16 0.06 -0.89 -1.15
N ALA A 17 1.10 -0.15 -0.75
CA ALA A 17 2.13 0.32 -1.66
C ALA A 17 3.10 -0.79 -2.07
N LEU A 18 3.36 -1.78 -1.20
CA LEU A 18 4.03 -3.03 -1.56
C LEU A 18 3.28 -3.71 -2.71
N ALA A 19 1.98 -3.97 -2.51
CA ALA A 19 1.15 -4.64 -3.53
C ALA A 19 0.99 -3.80 -4.81
N ALA A 20 0.93 -2.47 -4.69
CA ALA A 20 0.92 -1.59 -5.84
C ALA A 20 2.22 -1.68 -6.65
N GLY A 21 3.37 -1.71 -5.98
CA GLY A 21 4.68 -1.88 -6.63
C GLY A 21 4.79 -3.23 -7.34
N ASP A 22 4.45 -4.31 -6.62
CA ASP A 22 4.38 -5.69 -7.13
C ASP A 22 3.54 -5.77 -8.42
N ALA A 23 2.25 -5.42 -8.35
CA ALA A 23 1.34 -5.49 -9.49
C ALA A 23 1.70 -4.52 -10.64
N LEU A 24 2.41 -3.42 -10.35
CA LEU A 24 2.92 -2.50 -11.37
C LEU A 24 4.11 -3.09 -12.13
N GLY A 25 4.97 -3.85 -11.44
CA GLY A 25 6.15 -4.50 -12.01
C GLY A 25 5.90 -5.83 -12.69
N ALA A 26 4.85 -6.57 -12.32
CA ALA A 26 4.58 -7.94 -12.77
C ALA A 26 4.59 -8.12 -14.31
N GLY A 27 4.07 -7.13 -15.05
CA GLY A 27 4.00 -7.21 -16.52
C GLY A 27 5.32 -7.00 -17.25
N TYR A 28 6.36 -6.53 -16.56
CA TYR A 28 7.66 -6.16 -17.13
C TYR A 28 8.78 -7.12 -16.71
N GLU A 29 8.47 -8.09 -15.86
CA GLU A 29 9.41 -9.04 -15.29
C GLU A 29 10.18 -9.79 -16.38
N PHE A 30 11.49 -9.97 -16.16
CA PHE A 30 12.49 -10.52 -17.09
C PHE A 30 12.71 -9.71 -18.38
N GLY A 31 12.08 -8.55 -18.51
CA GLY A 31 12.36 -7.57 -19.55
C GLY A 31 13.67 -6.81 -19.30
N GLY A 32 14.26 -6.24 -20.36
CA GLY A 32 15.36 -5.28 -20.19
C GLY A 32 14.87 -3.93 -19.63
N PRO A 33 15.78 -3.04 -19.23
CA PRO A 33 15.42 -1.70 -18.77
C PRO A 33 14.58 -0.93 -19.81
N LEU A 34 13.61 -0.17 -19.34
CA LEU A 34 12.80 0.71 -20.19
C LEU A 34 13.49 2.07 -20.40
N PRO A 35 13.22 2.77 -21.52
CA PRO A 35 13.68 4.13 -21.72
C PRO A 35 13.17 5.10 -20.65
N ASP A 36 13.91 6.19 -20.42
CA ASP A 36 13.48 7.28 -19.54
C ASP A 36 12.13 7.84 -20.00
N GLY A 37 11.20 8.02 -19.06
CA GLY A 37 9.87 8.55 -19.35
C GLY A 37 8.93 7.59 -20.08
N ALA A 38 9.33 6.33 -20.30
CA ALA A 38 8.40 5.30 -20.76
C ALA A 38 7.22 5.19 -19.78
N GLU A 39 6.00 5.11 -20.32
CA GLU A 39 4.79 4.95 -19.53
C GLU A 39 4.82 3.59 -18.83
N VAL A 40 4.46 3.57 -17.54
CA VAL A 40 4.38 2.36 -16.73
C VAL A 40 2.96 2.25 -16.20
N SER A 41 2.32 1.12 -16.46
CA SER A 41 0.97 0.80 -16.01
C SER A 41 0.88 -0.65 -15.54
N MET A 42 -0.14 -0.97 -14.74
CA MET A 42 -0.44 -2.34 -14.26
C MET A 42 -1.01 -3.21 -15.39
N LEU A 43 -0.15 -3.63 -16.31
CA LEU A 43 -0.54 -4.36 -17.52
C LEU A 43 -1.02 -5.79 -17.23
N GLY A 44 -0.58 -6.38 -16.11
CA GLY A 44 -0.60 -7.84 -15.95
C GLY A 44 0.28 -8.51 -17.01
N GLY A 45 -0.05 -9.74 -17.38
CA GLY A 45 0.71 -10.57 -18.29
C GLY A 45 1.97 -11.11 -17.63
N GLY A 46 3.12 -10.73 -18.18
CA GLY A 46 4.40 -11.30 -17.76
C GLY A 46 4.55 -12.79 -18.12
N PRO A 47 5.64 -13.42 -17.68
CA PRO A 47 5.95 -14.84 -17.92
C PRO A 47 4.88 -15.81 -17.37
N PHE A 48 4.17 -15.41 -16.33
CA PHE A 48 3.24 -16.26 -15.58
C PHE A 48 1.75 -15.97 -15.85
N GLY A 49 1.44 -14.97 -16.68
CA GLY A 49 0.05 -14.67 -17.08
C GLY A 49 -0.80 -14.11 -15.94
N PHE A 50 -0.28 -13.12 -15.22
CA PHE A 50 -1.04 -12.37 -14.21
C PHE A 50 -2.13 -11.50 -14.87
N ASP A 51 -3.24 -11.28 -14.18
CA ASP A 51 -4.27 -10.34 -14.62
C ASP A 51 -3.81 -8.89 -14.37
N PRO A 52 -4.35 -7.88 -15.09
CA PRO A 52 -4.05 -6.48 -14.80
C PRO A 52 -4.33 -6.13 -13.34
N ALA A 53 -3.35 -5.52 -12.68
CA ALA A 53 -3.37 -5.19 -11.24
C ALA A 53 -3.44 -6.41 -10.29
N GLU A 54 -3.14 -7.62 -10.78
CA GLU A 54 -2.90 -8.79 -9.94
C GLU A 54 -1.47 -8.74 -9.37
N TRP A 55 -1.33 -8.91 -8.06
CA TRP A 55 -0.01 -9.05 -7.42
C TRP A 55 0.52 -10.48 -7.47
N THR A 56 1.85 -10.62 -7.34
CA THR A 56 2.59 -11.86 -7.52
C THR A 56 2.95 -12.51 -6.16
N ASP A 57 4.06 -13.25 -6.09
CA ASP A 57 4.50 -13.92 -4.88
C ASP A 57 5.00 -12.96 -3.80
N ASP A 58 5.50 -11.76 -4.13
CA ASP A 58 5.93 -10.75 -3.15
C ASP A 58 4.81 -10.46 -2.13
N THR A 59 3.65 -10.04 -2.62
CA THR A 59 2.49 -9.74 -1.78
C THR A 59 1.85 -11.01 -1.23
N SER A 60 1.74 -12.06 -2.06
CA SER A 60 1.13 -13.32 -1.64
C SER A 60 1.88 -13.98 -0.48
N MET A 61 3.20 -13.85 -0.42
CA MET A 61 4.01 -14.37 0.68
C MET A 61 4.06 -13.42 1.88
N ALA A 62 3.85 -12.11 1.70
CA ALA A 62 3.74 -11.15 2.80
C ALA A 62 2.43 -11.33 3.61
N ILE A 63 1.31 -11.65 2.95
CA ILE A 63 0.00 -11.77 3.60
C ILE A 63 0.00 -12.80 4.76
N PRO A 64 0.50 -14.04 4.60
CA PRO A 64 0.53 -15.01 5.69
C PRO A 64 1.36 -14.57 6.90
N ILE A 65 2.40 -13.77 6.68
CA ILE A 65 3.19 -13.17 7.77
C ILE A 65 2.31 -12.19 8.55
N ALA A 66 1.59 -11.31 7.84
CA ALA A 66 0.66 -10.38 8.46
C ALA A 66 -0.41 -11.10 9.29
N GLU A 67 -1.04 -12.14 8.71
CA GLU A 67 -2.10 -12.88 9.37
C GLU A 67 -1.61 -13.65 10.60
N ALA A 68 -0.48 -14.35 10.49
CA ALA A 68 0.09 -15.11 11.60
C ALA A 68 0.50 -14.21 12.77
N LEU A 69 1.06 -13.02 12.49
CA LEU A 69 1.43 -12.05 13.51
C LEU A 69 0.19 -11.44 14.19
N LEU A 70 -0.91 -11.24 13.46
CA LEU A 70 -2.17 -10.77 14.05
C LEU A 70 -2.83 -11.82 14.96
N ASP A 71 -2.74 -13.09 14.59
CA ASP A 71 -3.43 -14.17 15.28
C ASP A 71 -2.63 -14.72 16.47
N ALA A 72 -1.31 -14.86 16.32
CA ALA A 72 -0.44 -15.49 17.31
C ALA A 72 0.63 -14.57 17.90
N GLY A 73 0.69 -13.30 17.46
CA GLY A 73 1.76 -12.38 17.84
C GLY A 73 3.14 -12.80 17.34
N PRO A 74 4.21 -12.12 17.76
CA PRO A 74 5.60 -12.45 17.41
C PRO A 74 6.10 -13.70 18.15
N THR A 75 5.51 -14.86 17.86
CA THR A 75 5.84 -16.13 18.53
C THR A 75 6.38 -17.17 17.54
N PRO A 76 7.13 -18.19 17.99
CA PRO A 76 7.53 -19.30 17.12
C PRO A 76 6.33 -19.99 16.44
N ALA A 77 5.17 -20.06 17.11
CA ALA A 77 3.94 -20.61 16.55
C ALA A 77 3.42 -19.80 15.34
N ALA A 78 3.68 -18.49 15.30
CA ALA A 78 3.37 -17.66 14.14
C ALA A 78 4.21 -18.09 12.93
N LEU A 79 5.51 -18.37 13.10
CA LEU A 79 6.36 -18.84 12.00
C LEU A 79 5.89 -20.21 11.45
N ASP A 80 5.43 -21.10 12.33
CA ASP A 80 4.82 -22.36 11.91
C ASP A 80 3.54 -22.14 11.09
N ALA A 81 2.71 -21.14 11.46
CA ALA A 81 1.53 -20.77 10.67
C ALA A 81 1.90 -20.19 9.30
N VAL A 82 2.93 -19.34 9.25
CA VAL A 82 3.46 -18.76 8.00
C VAL A 82 3.88 -19.87 7.02
N VAL A 83 4.71 -20.81 7.45
CA VAL A 83 5.23 -21.85 6.53
C VAL A 83 4.16 -22.84 6.09
N ARG A 84 3.14 -23.10 6.92
CA ARG A 84 1.96 -23.88 6.51
C ARG A 84 1.17 -23.16 5.42
N ALA A 85 0.91 -21.86 5.59
CA ALA A 85 0.20 -21.07 4.62
C ALA A 85 0.97 -20.95 3.30
N TRP A 86 2.29 -20.72 3.33
CA TRP A 86 3.13 -20.75 2.11
C TRP A 86 3.12 -22.10 1.43
N THR A 87 3.13 -23.21 2.20
CA THR A 87 3.03 -24.55 1.64
C THR A 87 1.71 -24.77 0.92
N ALA A 88 0.61 -24.26 1.47
CA ALA A 88 -0.72 -24.34 0.85
C ALA A 88 -0.81 -23.46 -0.41
N TRP A 89 -0.35 -22.20 -0.32
CA TRP A 89 -0.29 -21.26 -1.45
C TRP A 89 0.52 -21.82 -2.62
N ALA A 90 1.72 -22.32 -2.36
CA ALA A 90 2.63 -22.82 -3.39
C ALA A 90 2.10 -24.04 -4.17
N ALA A 91 1.02 -24.68 -3.72
CA ALA A 91 0.38 -25.77 -4.46
C ALA A 91 -0.37 -25.28 -5.71
N GLU A 92 -0.83 -24.03 -5.71
CA GLU A 92 -1.66 -23.45 -6.77
C GLU A 92 -1.12 -22.10 -7.29
N ALA A 93 0.01 -21.62 -6.75
CA ALA A 93 0.63 -20.36 -7.13
C ALA A 93 1.08 -20.35 -8.61
N LYS A 94 0.88 -19.20 -9.27
CA LYS A 94 1.34 -18.96 -10.65
C LYS A 94 2.86 -18.87 -10.73
N ASP A 95 3.48 -18.28 -9.70
CA ASP A 95 4.92 -18.22 -9.54
C ASP A 95 5.34 -18.56 -8.10
N VAL A 96 6.49 -19.23 -8.00
CA VAL A 96 7.21 -19.50 -6.76
C VAL A 96 8.70 -19.55 -7.10
N GLY A 97 9.49 -18.63 -6.55
CA GLY A 97 10.94 -18.61 -6.75
C GLY A 97 11.61 -19.97 -6.49
N ALA A 98 12.55 -20.35 -7.35
CA ALA A 98 13.12 -21.72 -7.39
C ALA A 98 13.70 -22.19 -6.04
N GLN A 99 14.39 -21.31 -5.30
CA GLN A 99 14.91 -21.62 -3.98
C GLN A 99 13.78 -21.87 -2.97
N THR A 100 12.77 -20.99 -2.93
CA THR A 100 11.58 -21.13 -2.07
C THR A 100 10.87 -22.45 -2.34
N SER A 101 10.64 -22.78 -3.62
CA SER A 101 10.03 -24.06 -4.02
C SER A 101 10.83 -25.28 -3.53
N ASN A 102 12.15 -25.30 -3.71
CA ASN A 102 13.02 -26.38 -3.23
C ASN A 102 12.95 -26.55 -1.71
N VAL A 103 12.95 -25.44 -0.96
CA VAL A 103 12.84 -25.46 0.50
C VAL A 103 11.48 -26.01 0.94
N ILE A 104 10.38 -25.55 0.33
CA ILE A 104 9.03 -26.06 0.62
C ILE A 104 8.97 -27.57 0.39
N HIS A 105 9.44 -28.06 -0.76
CA HIS A 105 9.44 -29.49 -1.06
C HIS A 105 10.25 -30.30 -0.05
N ALA A 106 11.48 -29.87 0.26
CA ALA A 106 12.34 -30.57 1.21
C ALA A 106 11.78 -30.56 2.64
N ALA A 107 11.19 -29.45 3.08
CA ALA A 107 10.56 -29.34 4.39
C ALA A 107 9.34 -30.27 4.51
N ARG A 108 8.48 -30.30 3.49
CA ARG A 108 7.33 -31.23 3.42
C ARG A 108 7.76 -32.70 3.48
N HIS A 109 8.81 -33.06 2.73
CA HIS A 109 9.34 -34.42 2.77
C HIS A 109 9.85 -34.80 4.16
N ALA A 110 10.52 -33.87 4.85
CA ALA A 110 11.00 -34.14 6.20
C ALA A 110 9.85 -34.24 7.22
N ALA A 111 8.82 -33.41 7.10
CA ALA A 111 7.61 -33.50 7.92
C ALA A 111 6.91 -34.85 7.75
N ALA A 112 6.73 -35.30 6.50
CA ALA A 112 6.14 -36.59 6.18
C ALA A 112 6.98 -37.76 6.72
N ALA A 113 8.32 -37.68 6.61
CA ALA A 113 9.22 -38.69 7.18
C ALA A 113 9.14 -38.75 8.72
N ALA A 114 8.78 -37.66 9.37
CA ALA A 114 8.52 -37.58 10.80
C ALA A 114 7.07 -37.93 11.19
N GLY A 115 6.23 -38.35 10.24
CA GLY A 115 4.82 -38.72 10.48
C GLY A 115 3.88 -37.53 10.71
N ARG A 116 4.27 -36.32 10.29
CA ARG A 116 3.45 -35.09 10.40
C ARG A 116 2.82 -34.72 9.06
N SER A 117 1.61 -34.16 9.10
CA SER A 117 0.93 -33.57 7.94
C SER A 117 1.57 -32.27 7.49
N ASP A 118 2.02 -31.47 8.45
CA ASP A 118 2.46 -30.10 8.25
C ASP A 118 3.94 -29.94 8.62
N ALA A 119 4.66 -29.19 7.79
CA ALA A 119 6.02 -28.75 8.06
C ALA A 119 6.04 -27.62 9.10
N THR A 120 7.10 -27.59 9.91
CA THR A 120 7.36 -26.53 10.89
C THR A 120 8.36 -25.51 10.34
N ALA A 121 8.48 -24.37 11.00
CA ALA A 121 9.51 -23.37 10.75
C ALA A 121 10.94 -23.96 10.88
N GLU A 122 11.12 -24.93 11.78
CA GLU A 122 12.38 -25.66 11.94
C GLU A 122 12.68 -26.55 10.73
N ASP A 123 11.68 -27.25 10.17
CA ASP A 123 11.85 -28.03 8.95
C ASP A 123 12.28 -27.15 7.77
N PHE A 124 11.65 -25.98 7.64
CA PHE A 124 11.97 -24.97 6.63
C PHE A 124 13.40 -24.47 6.78
N THR A 125 13.79 -24.01 7.97
CA THR A 125 15.14 -23.49 8.25
C THR A 125 16.21 -24.54 7.96
N ARG A 126 15.98 -25.79 8.38
CA ARG A 126 16.90 -26.90 8.10
C ARG A 126 16.97 -27.22 6.61
N ALA A 127 15.85 -27.22 5.90
CA ALA A 127 15.81 -27.41 4.45
C ALA A 127 16.55 -26.29 3.70
N ALA A 128 16.39 -25.04 4.14
CA ALA A 128 17.10 -23.89 3.61
C ALA A 128 18.62 -23.98 3.83
N GLN A 129 19.05 -24.43 5.02
CA GLN A 129 20.46 -24.67 5.28
C GLN A 129 21.03 -25.77 4.37
N VAL A 130 20.34 -26.90 4.22
CA VAL A 130 20.77 -27.98 3.33
C VAL A 130 20.82 -27.52 1.87
N PHE A 131 19.89 -26.68 1.43
CA PHE A 131 19.92 -26.09 0.10
C PHE A 131 21.16 -25.21 -0.08
N HIS A 132 21.43 -24.31 0.87
CA HIS A 132 22.60 -23.44 0.86
C HIS A 132 23.91 -24.23 0.80
N ASP A 133 24.08 -25.23 1.66
CA ASP A 133 25.29 -26.06 1.72
C ASP A 133 25.56 -26.80 0.40
N ARG A 134 24.50 -27.17 -0.33
CA ARG A 134 24.59 -27.85 -1.64
C ARG A 134 24.85 -26.90 -2.80
N ALA A 135 24.13 -25.78 -2.82
CA ALA A 135 24.20 -24.81 -3.91
C ALA A 135 25.42 -23.88 -3.79
N GLY A 136 26.01 -23.76 -2.60
CA GLY A 136 27.10 -22.83 -2.27
C GLY A 136 26.66 -21.35 -2.23
N ARG A 137 25.40 -21.07 -2.58
CA ARG A 137 24.76 -19.76 -2.55
C ARG A 137 23.24 -19.90 -2.45
N SER A 138 22.60 -18.96 -1.77
CA SER A 138 21.17 -18.93 -1.47
C SER A 138 20.67 -17.50 -1.14
N GLY A 139 21.34 -16.48 -1.67
CA GLY A 139 21.09 -15.05 -1.42
C GLY A 139 20.02 -14.40 -2.31
N GLY A 140 19.05 -15.18 -2.82
CA GLY A 140 17.93 -14.61 -3.59
C GLY A 140 17.14 -13.55 -2.81
N ASN A 141 16.47 -12.66 -3.51
CA ASN A 141 15.65 -11.59 -2.93
C ASN A 141 14.33 -12.07 -2.30
N GLY A 142 13.92 -13.32 -2.54
CA GLY A 142 12.63 -13.89 -2.12
C GLY A 142 12.34 -13.91 -0.61
N SER A 143 13.31 -13.59 0.25
CA SER A 143 13.05 -13.30 1.66
C SER A 143 12.73 -11.83 1.93
N LEU A 144 13.40 -10.88 1.27
CA LEU A 144 13.31 -9.44 1.50
C LEU A 144 11.94 -8.88 1.09
N MET A 145 11.44 -9.27 -0.07
CA MET A 145 10.20 -8.75 -0.64
C MET A 145 8.97 -8.86 0.27
N ARG A 146 8.96 -9.86 1.15
CA ARG A 146 7.80 -10.24 1.96
C ARG A 146 7.90 -9.84 3.44
N THR A 147 8.99 -9.20 3.90
CA THR A 147 9.19 -8.96 5.34
C THR A 147 8.46 -7.74 5.91
N ALA A 148 7.90 -6.87 5.08
CA ALA A 148 7.27 -5.61 5.50
C ALA A 148 6.23 -5.74 6.65
N PRO A 149 5.36 -6.77 6.72
CA PRO A 149 4.42 -6.92 7.83
C PRO A 149 5.08 -7.00 9.22
N LEU A 150 6.31 -7.52 9.29
CA LEU A 150 7.05 -7.65 10.55
C LEU A 150 7.39 -6.28 11.14
N ALA A 151 7.72 -5.29 10.30
CA ALA A 151 8.01 -3.94 10.77
C ALA A 151 6.80 -3.31 11.48
N LEU A 152 5.59 -3.58 10.99
CA LEU A 152 4.35 -3.08 11.62
C LEU A 152 4.06 -3.76 12.96
N ALA A 153 4.29 -5.07 13.07
CA ALA A 153 4.05 -5.82 14.30
C ALA A 153 5.04 -5.48 15.44
N TYR A 154 6.14 -4.79 15.12
CA TYR A 154 7.23 -4.46 16.05
C TYR A 154 7.42 -2.96 16.25
N LEU A 155 6.44 -2.11 15.87
CA LEU A 155 6.54 -0.65 16.04
C LEU A 155 6.77 -0.21 17.49
N ASP A 156 6.35 -1.01 18.47
CA ASP A 156 6.51 -0.74 19.90
C ASP A 156 7.61 -1.59 20.56
N ARG A 157 8.46 -2.23 19.76
CA ARG A 157 9.59 -3.06 20.18
C ARG A 157 10.93 -2.39 19.85
N GLU A 158 12.00 -2.90 20.44
CA GLU A 158 13.35 -2.41 20.15
C GLU A 158 13.76 -2.72 18.70
N PRO A 159 14.40 -1.79 17.97
CA PRO A 159 14.85 -2.01 16.60
C PRO A 159 15.78 -3.23 16.43
N ALA A 160 16.60 -3.53 17.45
CA ALA A 160 17.45 -4.71 17.47
C ALA A 160 16.64 -6.04 17.47
N GLU A 161 15.50 -6.05 18.15
CA GLU A 161 14.59 -7.21 18.17
C GLU A 161 13.96 -7.40 16.79
N LEU A 162 13.47 -6.32 16.17
CA LEU A 162 12.95 -6.35 14.80
C LEU A 162 13.98 -6.87 13.80
N MET A 163 15.22 -6.35 13.85
CA MET A 163 16.30 -6.81 12.97
C MET A 163 16.59 -8.31 13.14
N ALA A 164 16.67 -8.80 14.38
CA ALA A 164 16.90 -10.21 14.64
C ALA A 164 15.76 -11.09 14.11
N GLN A 165 14.52 -10.65 14.28
CA GLN A 165 13.32 -11.39 13.87
C GLN A 165 13.14 -11.38 12.35
N ALA A 166 13.49 -10.28 11.67
CA ALA A 166 13.56 -10.23 10.22
C ALA A 166 14.60 -11.23 9.67
N GLY A 167 15.75 -11.33 10.35
CA GLY A 167 16.76 -12.32 10.03
C GLY A 167 16.31 -13.77 10.28
N ALA A 168 15.49 -14.02 11.31
CA ALA A 168 14.91 -15.36 11.55
C ALA A 168 13.86 -15.73 10.49
N LEU A 169 12.99 -14.78 10.13
CA LEU A 169 12.00 -14.95 9.07
C LEU A 169 12.65 -15.20 7.70
N SER A 170 13.73 -14.49 7.39
CA SER A 170 14.54 -14.75 6.19
C SER A 170 15.07 -16.18 6.18
N ALA A 171 15.65 -16.64 7.30
CA ALA A 171 16.29 -17.95 7.41
C ALA A 171 15.36 -19.14 7.19
N LEU A 172 14.04 -18.94 7.22
CA LEU A 172 13.07 -19.97 6.83
C LEU A 172 13.30 -20.47 5.39
N THR A 173 13.76 -19.60 4.48
CA THR A 173 14.07 -20.02 3.09
C THR A 173 15.41 -19.50 2.56
N HIS A 174 15.97 -18.43 3.14
CA HIS A 174 17.24 -17.79 2.73
C HIS A 174 18.12 -17.55 3.97
N VAL A 175 19.12 -18.41 4.17
CA VAL A 175 19.97 -18.43 5.38
C VAL A 175 21.20 -17.50 5.32
N GLU A 176 21.53 -16.97 4.13
CA GLU A 176 22.72 -16.13 3.94
C GLU A 176 22.68 -14.84 4.76
N ALA A 177 23.85 -14.40 5.24
CA ALA A 177 23.99 -13.18 6.02
C ALA A 177 23.47 -11.95 5.26
N ASP A 178 23.80 -11.80 3.96
CA ASP A 178 23.32 -10.70 3.14
C ASP A 178 21.78 -10.66 3.08
N ALA A 179 21.11 -11.81 2.96
CA ALA A 179 19.65 -11.87 2.92
C ALA A 179 19.03 -11.48 4.27
N ARG A 180 19.56 -12.04 5.37
CA ARG A 180 19.05 -11.78 6.72
C ARG A 180 19.24 -10.32 7.14
N GLU A 181 20.39 -9.75 6.81
CA GLU A 181 20.72 -8.35 7.11
C GLU A 181 19.92 -7.38 6.25
N ALA A 182 19.73 -7.66 4.95
CA ALA A 182 18.87 -6.84 4.09
C ALA A 182 17.43 -6.77 4.61
N CYS A 183 16.85 -7.92 5.00
CA CYS A 183 15.53 -7.98 5.63
C CYS A 183 15.47 -7.11 6.90
N GLY A 184 16.49 -7.21 7.76
CA GLY A 184 16.57 -6.43 9.00
C GLY A 184 16.70 -4.93 8.77
N LEU A 185 17.60 -4.50 7.88
CA LEU A 185 17.79 -3.10 7.52
C LEU A 185 16.50 -2.49 6.95
N TRP A 186 15.85 -3.20 6.02
CA TRP A 186 14.63 -2.71 5.39
C TRP A 186 13.45 -2.65 6.38
N CYS A 187 13.28 -3.64 7.25
CA CYS A 187 12.26 -3.61 8.29
C CYS A 187 12.46 -2.46 9.28
N VAL A 188 13.70 -2.19 9.71
CA VAL A 188 14.01 -1.06 10.59
C VAL A 188 13.70 0.27 9.90
N ALA A 189 14.05 0.42 8.62
CA ALA A 189 13.72 1.60 7.84
C ALA A 189 12.20 1.81 7.70
N ILE A 190 11.42 0.74 7.46
CA ILE A 190 9.95 0.80 7.41
C ILE A 190 9.38 1.23 8.77
N SER A 191 9.85 0.65 9.88
CA SER A 191 9.38 0.99 11.23
C SER A 191 9.60 2.47 11.53
N GLU A 192 10.81 2.97 11.27
CA GLU A 192 11.16 4.38 11.42
C GLU A 192 10.30 5.28 10.54
N ALA A 193 10.14 4.93 9.26
CA ALA A 193 9.32 5.70 8.32
C ALA A 193 7.84 5.77 8.76
N VAL A 194 7.27 4.70 9.30
CA VAL A 194 5.89 4.72 9.85
C VAL A 194 5.79 5.70 11.02
N LEU A 195 6.80 5.79 11.87
CA LEU A 195 6.78 6.64 13.06
C LEU A 195 7.09 8.10 12.74
N THR A 196 8.01 8.38 11.82
CA THR A 196 8.56 9.74 11.59
C THR A 196 8.29 10.29 10.20
N GLY A 197 7.94 9.46 9.23
CA GLY A 197 7.77 9.83 7.82
C GLY A 197 9.09 10.00 7.08
N GLN A 198 10.22 9.63 7.69
CA GLN A 198 11.55 9.78 7.08
C GLN A 198 11.93 8.55 6.27
N LEU A 199 12.40 8.80 5.05
CA LEU A 199 13.03 7.78 4.20
C LEU A 199 14.53 7.73 4.53
N ASP A 200 14.94 6.82 5.40
CA ASP A 200 16.35 6.57 5.71
C ASP A 200 16.62 5.07 5.96
N ILE A 201 17.35 4.45 5.04
CA ILE A 201 17.78 3.05 5.12
C ILE A 201 18.98 2.85 6.05
N ARG A 202 19.68 3.92 6.46
CA ARG A 202 20.87 3.84 7.31
C ARG A 202 20.54 3.63 8.78
N THR A 203 19.29 3.85 9.20
CA THR A 203 18.83 3.74 10.59
C THR A 203 19.18 2.40 11.25
N GLY A 204 19.21 1.31 10.47
CA GLY A 204 19.56 -0.02 10.97
C GLY A 204 21.06 -0.33 11.02
N LEU A 205 21.94 0.45 10.38
CA LEU A 205 23.38 0.16 10.30
C LEU A 205 24.05 0.01 11.68
N PRO A 206 23.75 0.82 12.71
CA PRO A 206 24.36 0.68 14.03
C PRO A 206 24.03 -0.64 14.75
N LEU A 207 23.02 -1.38 14.28
CA LEU A 207 22.60 -2.66 14.85
C LEU A 207 23.41 -3.85 14.31
N LEU A 208 24.20 -3.64 13.24
CA LEU A 208 25.05 -4.65 12.63
C LEU A 208 26.46 -4.66 13.24
N PRO A 209 27.20 -5.78 13.15
CA PRO A 209 28.64 -5.78 13.42
C PRO A 209 29.37 -4.73 12.56
N PRO A 210 30.42 -4.04 13.07
CA PRO A 210 31.05 -2.91 12.39
C PRO A 210 31.48 -3.19 10.93
N ASP A 211 32.08 -4.35 10.65
CA ASP A 211 32.53 -4.71 9.30
C ASP A 211 31.34 -4.90 8.34
N ARG A 212 30.21 -5.42 8.84
CA ARG A 212 28.97 -5.59 8.07
C ARG A 212 28.28 -4.25 7.86
N ALA A 213 28.27 -3.38 8.87
CA ALA A 213 27.74 -2.02 8.76
C ALA A 213 28.50 -1.20 7.70
N ALA A 214 29.83 -1.30 7.67
CA ALA A 214 30.66 -0.63 6.66
C ALA A 214 30.37 -1.15 5.24
N LEU A 215 30.23 -2.46 5.06
CA LEU A 215 29.87 -3.06 3.78
C LEU A 215 28.50 -2.60 3.28
N TRP A 216 27.49 -2.57 4.15
CA TRP A 216 26.16 -2.10 3.78
C TRP A 216 26.12 -0.61 3.51
N LEU A 217 26.90 0.20 4.23
CA LEU A 217 27.04 1.62 3.93
C LEU A 217 27.58 1.84 2.51
N GLU A 218 28.65 1.13 2.12
CA GLU A 218 29.19 1.20 0.75
C GLU A 218 28.13 0.82 -0.29
N ARG A 219 27.38 -0.27 -0.05
CA ARG A 219 26.29 -0.71 -0.94
C ARG A 219 25.18 0.34 -1.07
N ILE A 220 24.80 1.00 0.02
CA ILE A 220 23.81 2.08 0.04
C ILE A 220 24.31 3.30 -0.75
N GLU A 221 25.58 3.68 -0.56
CA GLU A 221 26.20 4.80 -1.29
C GLU A 221 26.28 4.52 -2.80
N VAL A 222 26.56 3.27 -3.20
CA VAL A 222 26.49 2.85 -4.61
C VAL A 222 25.07 2.98 -5.17
N ALA A 223 24.04 2.60 -4.41
CA ALA A 223 22.65 2.76 -4.82
C ALA A 223 22.24 4.23 -5.04
N GLU A 224 22.73 5.14 -4.20
CA GLU A 224 22.47 6.58 -4.32
C GLU A 224 23.21 7.24 -5.49
N ALA A 225 24.32 6.66 -5.92
CA ALA A 225 25.13 7.12 -7.05
C ALA A 225 24.74 6.48 -8.40
N SER A 226 23.87 5.48 -8.40
CA SER A 226 23.47 4.70 -9.59
C SER A 226 21.98 4.83 -9.87
N ARG A 227 21.52 4.31 -11.02
CA ARG A 227 20.09 4.17 -11.37
C ARG A 227 19.64 2.72 -11.19
N PRO A 228 18.33 2.45 -11.04
CA PRO A 228 17.82 1.08 -10.92
C PRO A 228 18.29 0.14 -12.04
N ARG A 229 18.37 0.65 -13.28
CA ARG A 229 18.85 -0.11 -14.45
C ARG A 229 20.31 -0.56 -14.40
N ASP A 230 21.11 -0.01 -13.50
CA ASP A 230 22.51 -0.40 -13.32
C ASP A 230 22.63 -1.71 -12.50
N PHE A 231 21.56 -2.10 -11.78
CA PHE A 231 21.48 -3.30 -10.94
C PHE A 231 20.88 -4.50 -11.71
N THR A 232 21.65 -5.02 -12.66
CA THR A 232 21.21 -6.07 -13.60
C THR A 232 21.07 -7.48 -13.01
N LYS A 233 21.52 -7.70 -11.77
CA LYS A 233 21.40 -8.98 -11.04
C LYS A 233 20.47 -8.83 -9.83
N ASN A 234 19.40 -8.07 -9.99
CA ASN A 234 18.41 -7.78 -8.95
C ASN A 234 17.58 -8.99 -8.47
N GLY A 235 17.76 -10.19 -9.03
CA GLY A 235 17.37 -11.45 -8.38
C GLY A 235 18.20 -11.79 -7.12
N TRP A 236 19.36 -11.14 -6.94
CA TRP A 236 20.16 -11.20 -5.71
C TRP A 236 19.72 -10.11 -4.74
N VAL A 237 19.53 -10.47 -3.48
CA VAL A 237 18.96 -9.58 -2.44
C VAL A 237 19.65 -8.23 -2.29
N VAL A 238 20.97 -8.17 -2.51
CA VAL A 238 21.73 -6.92 -2.40
C VAL A 238 21.37 -5.97 -3.55
N GLU A 239 21.40 -6.46 -4.78
CA GLU A 239 21.04 -5.64 -5.95
C GLU A 239 19.53 -5.32 -5.99
N ALA A 240 18.67 -6.18 -5.45
CA ALA A 240 17.25 -5.86 -5.25
C ALA A 240 17.06 -4.65 -4.31
N LEU A 241 17.73 -4.69 -3.15
CA LEU A 241 17.72 -3.60 -2.18
C LEU A 241 18.33 -2.31 -2.76
N GLN A 242 19.45 -2.43 -3.48
CA GLN A 242 20.10 -1.30 -4.13
C GLN A 242 19.22 -0.71 -5.23
N GLY A 243 18.57 -1.54 -6.06
CA GLY A 243 17.61 -1.09 -7.07
C GLY A 243 16.44 -0.34 -6.46
N ALA A 244 15.86 -0.86 -5.37
CA ALA A 244 14.74 -0.23 -4.68
C ALA A 244 15.16 1.10 -4.03
N TRP A 245 16.30 1.13 -3.34
CA TRP A 245 16.81 2.37 -2.73
C TRP A 245 17.30 3.38 -3.77
N SER A 246 17.86 2.93 -4.88
CA SER A 246 18.24 3.78 -6.02
C SER A 246 17.01 4.45 -6.63
N ALA A 247 15.94 3.70 -6.85
CA ALA A 247 14.67 4.23 -7.35
C ALA A 247 14.15 5.34 -6.42
N ILE A 248 14.08 5.06 -5.11
CA ILE A 248 13.67 6.05 -4.10
C ILE A 248 14.61 7.26 -4.09
N SER A 249 15.91 7.06 -3.90
CA SER A 249 16.85 8.16 -3.66
C SER A 249 17.01 9.08 -4.88
N THR A 250 16.99 8.54 -6.10
CA THR A 250 17.21 9.32 -7.32
C THR A 250 15.99 10.13 -7.77
N THR A 251 14.78 9.76 -7.34
CA THR A 251 13.55 10.53 -7.64
C THR A 251 13.20 11.60 -6.58
N ARG A 252 13.88 11.61 -5.43
CA ARG A 252 13.61 12.57 -4.31
C ARG A 252 13.78 14.03 -4.68
N ALA A 253 14.73 14.35 -5.55
CA ALA A 253 15.03 15.75 -5.89
C ALA A 253 13.93 16.42 -6.73
N GLY A 254 13.12 15.63 -7.44
CA GLY A 254 12.10 16.12 -8.37
C GLY A 254 10.66 16.00 -7.87
N SER A 255 10.41 15.38 -6.72
CA SER A 255 9.06 15.05 -6.25
C SER A 255 9.01 14.83 -4.73
N ASN A 256 7.84 14.95 -4.11
CA ASN A 256 7.63 14.58 -2.71
C ASN A 256 6.23 13.97 -2.51
N GLY A 257 6.04 13.23 -1.42
CA GLY A 257 4.74 12.67 -1.07
C GLY A 257 4.20 11.74 -2.17
N PRO A 258 2.92 11.90 -2.58
CA PRO A 258 2.30 11.05 -3.59
C PRO A 258 3.02 11.05 -4.96
N ASP A 259 3.53 12.21 -5.39
CA ASP A 259 4.26 12.31 -6.67
C ASP A 259 5.57 11.53 -6.60
N HIS A 260 6.24 11.53 -5.45
CA HIS A 260 7.46 10.77 -5.24
C HIS A 260 7.20 9.28 -5.13
N LEU A 261 6.12 8.87 -4.47
CA LEU A 261 5.69 7.47 -4.43
C LEU A 261 5.50 6.94 -5.86
N ARG A 262 4.75 7.67 -6.70
CA ARG A 262 4.54 7.28 -8.10
C ARG A 262 5.87 7.23 -8.85
N ALA A 263 6.64 8.32 -8.83
CA ALA A 263 7.87 8.43 -9.59
C ALA A 263 8.88 7.32 -9.24
N ALA A 264 9.06 7.03 -7.95
CA ALA A 264 9.98 5.98 -7.49
C ALA A 264 9.52 4.58 -7.88
N LEU A 265 8.21 4.28 -7.79
CA LEU A 265 7.69 2.97 -8.21
C LEU A 265 7.80 2.76 -9.72
N GLU A 266 7.47 3.77 -10.52
CA GLU A 266 7.67 3.68 -11.97
C GLU A 266 9.16 3.58 -12.34
N GLU A 267 10.05 4.29 -11.64
CA GLU A 267 11.50 4.21 -11.87
C GLU A 267 12.08 2.84 -11.48
N ALA A 268 11.57 2.21 -10.43
CA ALA A 268 11.90 0.83 -10.09
C ALA A 268 11.56 -0.13 -11.24
N VAL A 269 10.35 -0.03 -11.81
CA VAL A 269 9.91 -0.86 -12.95
C VAL A 269 10.74 -0.57 -14.20
N ARG A 270 11.07 0.69 -14.48
CA ARG A 270 11.95 1.05 -15.61
C ARG A 270 13.37 0.46 -15.48
N GLY A 271 13.77 0.04 -14.28
CA GLY A 271 15.04 -0.65 -14.03
C GLY A 271 15.17 -2.00 -14.74
N GLY A 272 14.06 -2.69 -15.01
CA GLY A 272 14.04 -4.00 -15.70
C GLY A 272 14.50 -5.18 -14.83
N ASN A 273 14.58 -6.35 -15.45
CA ASN A 273 14.85 -7.65 -14.85
C ASN A 273 13.78 -8.03 -13.80
N ASP A 274 14.12 -8.05 -12.52
CA ASP A 274 13.21 -8.41 -11.42
C ASP A 274 12.37 -7.21 -10.95
N THR A 275 11.41 -6.80 -11.78
CA THR A 275 10.73 -5.49 -11.68
C THR A 275 9.65 -5.42 -10.62
N ASP A 276 8.85 -6.47 -10.47
CA ASP A 276 7.87 -6.64 -9.39
C ASP A 276 8.55 -6.63 -8.03
N THR A 277 9.62 -7.42 -7.83
CA THR A 277 10.30 -7.46 -6.54
C THR A 277 10.93 -6.12 -6.16
N VAL A 278 11.66 -5.49 -7.07
CA VAL A 278 12.29 -4.19 -6.79
C VAL A 278 11.23 -3.12 -6.49
N ALA A 279 10.11 -3.11 -7.21
CA ALA A 279 9.02 -2.18 -6.99
C ALA A 279 8.24 -2.47 -5.69
N ALA A 280 8.03 -3.75 -5.33
CA ALA A 280 7.38 -4.16 -4.08
C ALA A 280 8.20 -3.74 -2.86
N ILE A 281 9.52 -3.98 -2.90
CA ILE A 281 10.47 -3.54 -1.86
C ILE A 281 10.42 -2.01 -1.73
N ALA A 282 10.56 -1.27 -2.82
CA ALA A 282 10.47 0.20 -2.81
C ALA A 282 9.12 0.69 -2.26
N GLY A 283 8.02 0.06 -2.71
CA GLY A 283 6.66 0.38 -2.33
C GLY A 283 6.40 0.24 -0.83
N SER A 284 6.91 -0.81 -0.20
CA SER A 284 6.76 -1.00 1.24
C SER A 284 7.33 0.16 2.08
N LEU A 285 8.49 0.71 1.69
CA LEU A 285 9.13 1.83 2.38
C LEU A 285 8.50 3.18 2.00
N LEU A 286 8.12 3.38 0.74
CA LEU A 286 7.40 4.59 0.32
C LEU A 286 6.02 4.68 0.97
N GLY A 287 5.29 3.57 1.07
CA GLY A 287 4.04 3.46 1.80
C GLY A 287 4.22 3.75 3.28
N ALA A 288 5.32 3.29 3.88
CA ALA A 288 5.68 3.60 5.26
C ALA A 288 5.93 5.09 5.49
N ALA A 289 6.50 5.82 4.52
CA ALA A 289 6.79 7.25 4.67
C ALA A 289 5.59 8.15 4.31
N TYR A 290 4.84 7.78 3.27
CA TYR A 290 3.82 8.65 2.67
C TYR A 290 2.38 8.21 2.93
N GLY A 291 2.16 6.94 3.29
CA GLY A 291 0.86 6.40 3.69
C GLY A 291 -0.08 6.01 2.58
N PHE A 292 -1.17 5.36 2.99
CA PHE A 292 -2.22 4.85 2.11
C PHE A 292 -2.81 5.95 1.23
N SER A 293 -2.99 7.15 1.81
CA SER A 293 -3.51 8.32 1.12
C SER A 293 -2.61 8.83 -0.01
N ALA A 294 -1.34 8.40 -0.08
CA ALA A 294 -0.43 8.73 -1.17
C ALA A 294 -0.48 7.74 -2.35
N VAL A 295 -1.08 6.56 -2.18
CA VAL A 295 -1.18 5.57 -3.27
C VAL A 295 -2.32 5.99 -4.21
N PRO A 296 -2.04 6.20 -5.51
CA PRO A 296 -3.04 6.61 -6.49
C PRO A 296 -4.28 5.71 -6.49
N PHE A 297 -5.47 6.33 -6.57
CA PHE A 297 -6.73 5.59 -6.58
C PHE A 297 -6.83 4.62 -7.76
N GLU A 298 -6.28 4.99 -8.92
CA GLU A 298 -6.27 4.12 -10.10
C GLU A 298 -5.54 2.79 -9.89
N TRP A 299 -4.49 2.79 -9.08
CA TRP A 299 -3.77 1.57 -8.70
C TRP A 299 -4.59 0.79 -7.65
N ARG A 300 -5.06 1.47 -6.60
CA ARG A 300 -5.82 0.83 -5.51
C ARG A 300 -7.13 0.19 -5.98
N ARG A 301 -7.81 0.80 -6.96
CA ARG A 301 -9.15 0.39 -7.39
C ARG A 301 -9.23 -1.07 -7.86
N ASN A 302 -8.22 -1.51 -8.61
CA ASN A 302 -8.22 -2.82 -9.26
C ASN A 302 -7.22 -3.80 -8.63
N LEU A 303 -6.44 -3.36 -7.63
CA LEU A 303 -5.48 -4.17 -6.91
C LEU A 303 -6.16 -5.41 -6.28
N HIS A 304 -5.73 -6.59 -6.70
CA HIS A 304 -6.22 -7.88 -6.21
C HIS A 304 -5.15 -8.97 -6.35
N GLY A 305 -5.39 -10.15 -5.78
CA GLY A 305 -4.52 -11.32 -5.94
C GLY A 305 -4.70 -12.26 -4.76
N TRP A 306 -3.89 -13.32 -4.69
CA TRP A 306 -4.02 -14.35 -3.65
C TRP A 306 -3.95 -13.73 -2.23
N PRO A 307 -4.79 -14.20 -1.27
CA PRO A 307 -5.81 -15.26 -1.34
C PRO A 307 -7.21 -14.79 -1.78
N GLY A 308 -7.31 -13.79 -2.65
CA GLY A 308 -8.56 -13.12 -3.02
C GLY A 308 -8.78 -11.82 -2.24
N LEU A 309 -7.72 -11.26 -1.67
CA LEU A 309 -7.77 -9.97 -0.97
C LEU A 309 -7.70 -8.81 -1.97
N ARG A 310 -8.05 -7.62 -1.51
CA ARG A 310 -7.97 -6.35 -2.24
C ARG A 310 -7.27 -5.27 -1.42
N SER A 311 -7.08 -4.08 -2.00
CA SER A 311 -6.42 -2.94 -1.33
C SER A 311 -6.99 -2.61 0.06
N ARG A 312 -8.31 -2.77 0.26
CA ARG A 312 -8.98 -2.51 1.55
C ARG A 312 -8.55 -3.53 2.61
N ASP A 313 -8.37 -4.78 2.24
CA ASP A 313 -7.93 -5.83 3.16
C ASP A 313 -6.49 -5.61 3.58
N LEU A 314 -5.61 -5.24 2.63
CA LEU A 314 -4.21 -4.88 2.91
C LEU A 314 -4.12 -3.65 3.83
N MET A 315 -4.95 -2.62 3.59
CA MET A 315 -5.07 -1.46 4.49
C MET A 315 -5.50 -1.91 5.90
N THR A 316 -6.48 -2.80 6.01
CA THR A 316 -6.93 -3.37 7.29
C THR A 316 -5.81 -4.11 8.02
N LEU A 317 -5.09 -4.99 7.32
CA LEU A 317 -3.94 -5.71 7.90
C LEU A 317 -2.88 -4.74 8.42
N GLY A 318 -2.56 -3.69 7.65
CA GLY A 318 -1.57 -2.69 8.04
C GLY A 318 -1.95 -1.94 9.32
N VAL A 319 -3.20 -1.47 9.41
CA VAL A 319 -3.71 -0.77 10.60
C VAL A 319 -3.75 -1.67 11.83
N GLU A 320 -4.22 -2.91 11.70
CA GLU A 320 -4.34 -3.82 12.84
C GLU A 320 -2.97 -4.26 13.38
N LEU A 321 -2.01 -4.55 12.50
CA LEU A 321 -0.64 -4.91 12.89
C LEU A 321 0.00 -3.78 13.70
N ALA A 322 -0.09 -2.56 13.17
CA ALA A 322 0.49 -1.37 13.81
C ALA A 322 -0.21 -0.99 15.13
N GLY A 323 -1.49 -1.33 15.27
CA GLY A 323 -2.23 -1.15 16.51
C GLY A 323 -1.79 -2.11 17.62
N GLY A 324 -1.28 -3.30 17.27
CA GLY A 324 -0.74 -4.30 18.21
C GLY A 324 -1.79 -4.98 19.10
N ASN A 325 -3.08 -4.88 18.77
CA ASN A 325 -4.17 -5.41 19.59
C ASN A 325 -4.83 -6.69 19.02
N GLY A 326 -4.20 -7.29 18.00
CA GLY A 326 -4.77 -8.40 17.23
C GLY A 326 -6.04 -8.00 16.45
N ARG A 327 -6.75 -8.99 15.91
CA ARG A 327 -7.99 -8.76 15.16
C ARG A 327 -9.13 -8.33 16.08
N GLN A 328 -9.82 -7.23 15.73
CA GLN A 328 -10.93 -6.69 16.54
C GLN A 328 -12.22 -6.56 15.72
N ALA A 329 -13.02 -7.63 15.65
CA ALA A 329 -14.22 -7.72 14.80
C ALA A 329 -15.23 -6.57 14.99
N HIS A 330 -15.37 -6.03 16.20
CA HIS A 330 -16.35 -4.98 16.52
C HIS A 330 -15.77 -3.56 16.48
N LYS A 331 -14.56 -3.39 15.95
CA LYS A 331 -13.90 -2.09 15.82
C LYS A 331 -13.49 -1.86 14.39
N TRP A 332 -13.44 -0.59 14.00
CA TRP A 332 -12.85 -0.22 12.72
C TRP A 332 -11.38 -0.65 12.67
N PRO A 333 -10.90 -1.25 11.56
CA PRO A 333 -11.54 -1.30 10.24
C PRO A 333 -12.42 -2.53 9.94
N ARG A 334 -12.71 -3.42 10.91
CA ARG A 334 -13.48 -4.66 10.72
C ARG A 334 -14.95 -4.61 11.10
N THR A 335 -15.39 -3.58 11.82
CA THR A 335 -16.81 -3.45 12.19
C THR A 335 -17.71 -3.54 10.95
N ALA A 336 -18.85 -4.21 11.06
CA ALA A 336 -19.81 -4.34 9.96
C ALA A 336 -20.32 -2.97 9.52
N HIS A 337 -20.71 -2.13 10.49
CA HIS A 337 -21.12 -0.75 10.29
C HIS A 337 -20.27 0.18 11.14
N PHE A 338 -19.87 1.34 10.58
CA PHE A 338 -19.20 2.36 11.38
C PHE A 338 -20.22 3.25 12.07
N ASP A 339 -20.17 3.31 13.40
CA ASP A 339 -21.16 4.04 14.19
C ASP A 339 -20.98 5.56 14.09
N TYR A 340 -21.92 6.20 13.39
CA TYR A 340 -22.07 7.66 13.32
C TYR A 340 -23.33 8.16 14.03
N SER A 341 -23.98 7.36 14.89
CA SER A 341 -25.23 7.71 15.59
C SER A 341 -25.13 8.96 16.47
N GLY A 342 -23.92 9.32 16.91
CA GLY A 342 -23.65 10.57 17.63
C GLY A 342 -23.75 11.85 16.76
N TRP A 343 -23.90 11.71 15.44
CA TRP A 343 -24.02 12.83 14.50
C TRP A 343 -25.47 13.00 14.04
N SER A 344 -25.97 14.23 14.03
CA SER A 344 -27.28 14.56 13.45
C SER A 344 -27.16 15.00 11.98
N ARG A 345 -28.29 14.98 11.25
CA ARG A 345 -28.40 15.45 9.85
C ARG A 345 -27.48 14.68 8.89
N THR A 346 -27.42 13.36 9.04
CA THR A 346 -26.62 12.46 8.21
C THR A 346 -27.37 11.99 6.96
N ASP A 347 -28.67 12.30 6.84
CA ASP A 347 -29.60 11.89 5.79
C ASP A 347 -29.73 12.89 4.64
N VAL A 348 -28.96 13.98 4.66
CA VAL A 348 -28.92 14.98 3.59
C VAL A 348 -28.57 14.31 2.27
N LEU A 349 -29.32 14.62 1.22
CA LEU A 349 -29.15 14.06 -0.11
C LEU A 349 -29.70 15.02 -1.17
N VAL A 350 -28.84 15.46 -2.08
CA VAL A 350 -29.17 16.38 -3.18
C VAL A 350 -28.39 16.00 -4.44
N GLN A 351 -28.87 16.36 -5.63
CA GLN A 351 -28.08 16.23 -6.85
C GLN A 351 -27.04 17.34 -6.93
N HIS A 352 -25.91 17.04 -7.57
CA HIS A 352 -24.90 18.03 -7.91
C HIS A 352 -25.50 19.05 -8.89
N PRO A 353 -25.31 20.36 -8.68
CA PRO A 353 -25.97 21.40 -9.47
C PRO A 353 -25.56 21.40 -10.95
N ASP A 354 -24.36 20.91 -11.24
CA ASP A 354 -23.78 20.91 -12.59
C ASP A 354 -23.65 19.49 -13.20
N ASP A 355 -24.14 18.42 -12.53
CA ASP A 355 -24.17 17.05 -13.06
C ASP A 355 -25.29 16.23 -12.38
N ASP A 356 -26.34 15.88 -13.13
CA ASP A 356 -27.50 15.16 -12.61
C ASP A 356 -27.22 13.69 -12.24
N GLY A 357 -26.12 13.12 -12.72
CA GLY A 357 -25.65 11.78 -12.38
C GLY A 357 -24.75 11.73 -11.14
N VAL A 358 -24.54 12.85 -10.45
CA VAL A 358 -23.80 12.90 -9.18
C VAL A 358 -24.73 13.30 -8.04
N TRP A 359 -24.81 12.46 -7.02
CA TRP A 359 -25.53 12.70 -5.78
C TRP A 359 -24.56 13.09 -4.68
N LEU A 360 -24.91 14.13 -3.92
CA LEU A 360 -24.17 14.65 -2.77
C LEU A 360 -24.91 14.28 -1.49
N GLY A 361 -24.25 13.55 -0.59
CA GLY A 361 -24.92 13.02 0.59
C GLY A 361 -24.12 13.04 1.89
N GLY A 362 -24.87 12.90 3.00
CA GLY A 362 -24.35 12.41 4.27
C GLY A 362 -24.30 10.88 4.30
N VAL A 363 -23.79 10.29 5.38
CA VAL A 363 -23.59 8.82 5.46
C VAL A 363 -24.91 8.04 5.45
N GLY A 364 -26.00 8.65 5.92
CA GLY A 364 -27.35 8.07 5.87
C GLY A 364 -27.88 7.89 4.44
N ALA A 365 -27.31 8.59 3.45
CA ALA A 365 -27.68 8.42 2.04
C ALA A 365 -27.27 7.07 1.46
N LEU A 366 -26.31 6.36 2.07
CA LEU A 366 -25.90 5.01 1.64
C LEU A 366 -27.08 4.03 1.62
N GLY A 367 -28.00 4.14 2.59
CA GLY A 367 -29.20 3.30 2.66
C GLY A 367 -30.19 3.51 1.51
N ARG A 368 -29.99 4.54 0.67
CA ARG A 368 -30.82 4.86 -0.50
C ARG A 368 -30.11 4.61 -1.83
N ALA A 369 -28.91 4.03 -1.81
CA ALA A 369 -28.12 3.81 -3.03
C ALA A 369 -28.86 2.96 -4.07
N GLU A 370 -29.53 1.88 -3.64
CA GLU A 370 -30.31 1.02 -4.53
C GLU A 370 -31.55 1.74 -5.09
N GLU A 371 -32.30 2.46 -4.23
CA GLU A 371 -33.48 3.24 -4.62
C GLU A 371 -33.16 4.26 -5.73
N LEU A 372 -31.98 4.89 -5.63
CA LEU A 372 -31.52 5.93 -6.56
C LEU A 372 -30.78 5.39 -7.79
N GLY A 373 -30.59 4.07 -7.90
CA GLY A 373 -29.80 3.47 -8.98
C GLY A 373 -28.34 3.93 -8.97
N ILE A 374 -27.73 4.07 -7.79
CA ILE A 374 -26.32 4.44 -7.66
C ILE A 374 -25.43 3.27 -8.09
N ASP A 375 -24.59 3.51 -9.11
CA ASP A 375 -23.66 2.52 -9.66
C ASP A 375 -22.29 2.54 -8.94
N ALA A 376 -21.89 3.69 -8.38
CA ALA A 376 -20.60 3.89 -7.70
C ALA A 376 -20.69 4.83 -6.49
N VAL A 377 -19.83 4.61 -5.49
CA VAL A 377 -19.78 5.40 -4.25
C VAL A 377 -18.37 5.96 -4.05
N VAL A 378 -18.30 7.24 -3.73
CA VAL A 378 -17.09 7.93 -3.27
C VAL A 378 -17.27 8.36 -1.82
N SER A 379 -16.55 7.71 -0.91
CA SER A 379 -16.65 7.85 0.54
C SER A 379 -15.48 8.63 1.12
N LEU A 380 -15.78 9.75 1.79
CA LEU A 380 -14.79 10.63 2.42
C LEU A 380 -14.72 10.45 3.95
N CYS A 381 -15.22 9.32 4.45
CA CYS A 381 -15.25 8.97 5.87
C CYS A 381 -14.99 7.47 6.07
N ARG A 382 -14.83 7.05 7.33
CA ARG A 382 -14.65 5.64 7.64
C ARG A 382 -15.93 4.89 7.36
N LEU A 383 -15.79 3.69 6.82
CA LEU A 383 -16.88 2.74 6.61
C LEU A 383 -16.58 1.43 7.33
N GLY A 384 -17.64 0.77 7.77
CA GLY A 384 -17.65 -0.64 8.10
C GLY A 384 -17.65 -1.52 6.85
N THR A 385 -17.44 -2.82 7.02
CA THR A 385 -17.33 -3.77 5.91
C THR A 385 -18.61 -3.88 5.09
N ASP A 386 -19.76 -3.64 5.72
CA ASP A 386 -21.08 -3.93 5.16
C ASP A 386 -21.79 -2.67 4.66
N ASP A 387 -21.28 -1.47 5.01
CA ASP A 387 -21.87 -0.16 4.67
C ASP A 387 -22.09 0.06 3.16
N VAL A 388 -21.33 -0.65 2.31
CA VAL A 388 -21.39 -0.59 0.84
C VAL A 388 -21.37 -1.99 0.21
N SER A 389 -21.74 -3.03 0.96
CA SER A 389 -21.64 -4.45 0.53
C SER A 389 -22.45 -4.81 -0.73
N GLY A 390 -23.50 -4.05 -1.05
CA GLY A 390 -24.28 -4.23 -2.27
C GLY A 390 -23.61 -3.73 -3.55
N MET A 391 -22.41 -3.13 -3.45
CA MET A 391 -21.69 -2.53 -4.56
C MET A 391 -20.45 -3.35 -4.93
N MET A 392 -20.15 -3.48 -6.22
CA MET A 392 -18.91 -4.10 -6.67
C MET A 392 -17.69 -3.37 -6.09
N PRO A 393 -16.65 -4.06 -5.59
CA PRO A 393 -15.52 -3.40 -4.93
C PRO A 393 -14.81 -2.35 -5.79
N GLU A 394 -14.69 -2.57 -7.11
CA GLU A 394 -14.12 -1.61 -8.07
C GLU A 394 -14.98 -0.34 -8.28
N ASN A 395 -16.21 -0.31 -7.77
CA ASN A 395 -17.10 0.86 -7.78
C ASN A 395 -17.12 1.59 -6.43
N GLN A 396 -16.32 1.14 -5.47
CA GLN A 396 -16.19 1.75 -4.15
C GLN A 396 -14.86 2.51 -4.06
N ALA A 397 -14.92 3.83 -3.93
CA ALA A 397 -13.73 4.67 -3.75
C ALA A 397 -13.71 5.28 -2.35
N THR A 398 -12.78 4.86 -1.51
CA THR A 398 -12.64 5.38 -0.15
C THR A 398 -11.41 6.27 -0.03
N PHE A 399 -11.59 7.44 0.58
CA PHE A 399 -10.55 8.44 0.83
C PHE A 399 -10.50 8.82 2.30
N TRP A 400 -9.30 8.78 2.89
CA TRP A 400 -9.11 9.06 4.30
C TRP A 400 -9.05 10.58 4.54
N LEU A 401 -10.20 11.17 4.83
CA LEU A 401 -10.31 12.59 5.15
C LEU A 401 -10.96 12.80 6.52
N VAL A 402 -10.24 13.45 7.42
CA VAL A 402 -10.72 13.95 8.70
C VAL A 402 -11.20 15.39 8.50
N ASP A 403 -12.40 15.69 8.99
CA ASP A 403 -12.94 17.06 8.94
C ASP A 403 -12.31 17.92 10.06
N SER A 404 -11.08 18.34 9.82
CA SER A 404 -10.26 19.10 10.76
C SER A 404 -9.40 20.07 9.98
N ALA A 405 -9.28 21.29 10.50
CA ALA A 405 -8.38 22.31 9.97
C ALA A 405 -6.92 22.12 10.42
N SER A 406 -6.64 21.18 11.33
CA SER A 406 -5.27 20.91 11.77
C SER A 406 -4.48 20.22 10.64
N PRO A 407 -3.29 20.74 10.26
CA PRO A 407 -2.43 20.13 9.25
C PRO A 407 -2.06 18.67 9.54
N GLU A 408 -2.02 18.26 10.81
CA GLU A 408 -1.64 16.91 11.23
C GLU A 408 -2.80 15.89 11.09
N SER A 409 -4.01 16.36 10.80
CA SER A 409 -5.19 15.49 10.74
C SER A 409 -5.30 14.71 9.43
N ASN A 410 -4.72 15.24 8.35
CA ASN A 410 -4.82 14.69 7.00
C ASN A 410 -3.44 14.63 6.33
N SER A 411 -3.03 13.45 5.88
CA SER A 411 -1.89 13.31 4.99
C SER A 411 -2.25 13.83 3.60
N HIS A 412 -1.39 14.65 2.99
CA HIS A 412 -1.50 15.08 1.58
C HIS A 412 -2.87 15.66 1.20
N THR A 413 -3.47 16.50 2.05
CA THR A 413 -4.86 17.00 1.91
C THR A 413 -5.26 17.41 0.49
N ALA A 414 -4.44 18.23 -0.19
CA ALA A 414 -4.74 18.69 -1.54
C ALA A 414 -4.77 17.53 -2.56
N PHE A 415 -3.82 16.60 -2.46
CA PHE A 415 -3.78 15.41 -3.30
C PHE A 415 -5.01 14.53 -3.08
N VAL A 416 -5.36 14.23 -1.82
CA VAL A 416 -6.50 13.37 -1.50
C VAL A 416 -7.83 13.96 -1.99
N LEU A 417 -8.01 15.28 -1.84
CA LEU A 417 -9.20 15.97 -2.35
C LEU A 417 -9.28 15.93 -3.89
N ARG A 418 -8.14 16.09 -4.59
CA ARG A 418 -8.08 15.97 -6.05
C ARG A 418 -8.33 14.54 -6.52
N GLU A 419 -7.77 13.54 -5.85
CA GLU A 419 -8.00 12.13 -6.15
C GLU A 419 -9.47 11.74 -5.94
N ALA A 420 -10.11 12.26 -4.90
CA ALA A 420 -11.54 12.04 -4.67
C ALA A 420 -12.40 12.67 -5.77
N ALA A 421 -12.07 13.87 -6.24
CA ALA A 421 -12.76 14.50 -7.36
C ALA A 421 -12.51 13.74 -8.68
N ALA A 422 -11.27 13.30 -8.91
CA ALA A 422 -10.91 12.49 -10.08
C ALA A 422 -11.60 11.11 -10.07
N ALA A 423 -11.86 10.53 -8.89
CA ALA A 423 -12.64 9.30 -8.78
C ALA A 423 -14.10 9.50 -9.21
N VAL A 424 -14.73 10.61 -8.80
CA VAL A 424 -16.07 10.99 -9.30
C VAL A 424 -16.04 11.14 -10.82
N GLU A 425 -15.09 11.92 -11.34
CA GLU A 425 -14.90 12.16 -12.77
C GLU A 425 -14.73 10.85 -13.56
N ARG A 426 -13.91 9.92 -13.06
CA ARG A 426 -13.68 8.62 -13.68
C ARG A 426 -14.95 7.77 -13.72
N PHE A 427 -15.69 7.68 -12.63
CA PHE A 427 -16.96 6.93 -12.63
C PHE A 427 -17.98 7.56 -13.57
N ARG A 428 -18.06 8.90 -13.63
CA ARG A 428 -18.95 9.60 -14.58
C ARG A 428 -18.55 9.36 -16.04
N ALA A 429 -17.25 9.35 -16.35
CA ALA A 429 -16.75 8.98 -17.68
C ALA A 429 -17.09 7.53 -18.08
N GLU A 430 -17.26 6.63 -17.10
CA GLU A 430 -17.75 5.26 -17.29
C GLU A 430 -19.28 5.15 -17.40
N GLY A 431 -20.00 6.27 -17.36
CA GLY A 431 -21.46 6.32 -17.46
C GLY A 431 -22.20 5.97 -16.16
N LYS A 432 -21.50 5.92 -15.02
CA LYS A 432 -22.07 5.50 -13.72
C LYS A 432 -22.74 6.65 -12.99
N THR A 433 -23.84 6.38 -12.30
CA THR A 433 -24.41 7.30 -11.31
C THR A 433 -23.60 7.21 -10.02
N VAL A 434 -23.15 8.35 -9.48
CA VAL A 434 -22.19 8.40 -8.36
C VAL A 434 -22.83 8.99 -7.11
N LEU A 435 -22.65 8.35 -5.96
CA LEU A 435 -22.90 8.96 -4.64
C LEU A 435 -21.58 9.42 -4.02
N LEU A 436 -21.36 10.73 -3.96
CA LEU A 436 -20.26 11.37 -3.24
C LEU A 436 -20.74 11.75 -1.83
N HIS A 437 -20.13 11.19 -0.80
CA HIS A 437 -20.60 11.41 0.56
C HIS A 437 -19.49 11.51 1.62
N CYS A 438 -19.85 12.14 2.73
CA CYS A 438 -19.11 12.12 3.99
C CYS A 438 -20.12 11.91 5.11
N VAL A 439 -19.79 12.22 6.37
CA VAL A 439 -20.73 12.02 7.49
C VAL A 439 -21.99 12.88 7.36
N ARG A 440 -21.86 14.20 7.10
CA ARG A 440 -22.97 15.17 7.13
C ARG A 440 -23.16 16.00 5.85
N ALA A 441 -22.31 15.78 4.84
CA ALA A 441 -22.24 16.63 3.65
C ALA A 441 -21.94 18.13 3.90
N GLU A 442 -21.34 18.50 5.04
CA GLU A 442 -21.13 19.92 5.37
C GLU A 442 -19.78 20.46 4.90
N SER A 443 -18.71 19.65 4.97
CA SER A 443 -17.35 20.13 4.71
C SER A 443 -16.65 19.32 3.61
N ARG A 444 -16.38 18.03 3.84
CA ARG A 444 -15.69 17.14 2.88
C ARG A 444 -16.44 16.98 1.54
N THR A 445 -17.71 16.57 1.58
CA THR A 445 -18.55 16.38 0.38
C THR A 445 -18.59 17.64 -0.50
N PRO A 446 -18.96 18.83 -0.01
CA PRO A 446 -19.01 20.02 -0.86
C PRO A 446 -17.65 20.47 -1.35
N THR A 447 -16.56 20.16 -0.64
CA THR A 447 -15.20 20.44 -1.13
C THR A 447 -14.88 19.62 -2.37
N VAL A 448 -15.10 18.30 -2.31
CA VAL A 448 -14.84 17.41 -3.46
C VAL A 448 -15.82 17.68 -4.59
N ALA A 449 -17.09 17.96 -4.27
CA ALA A 449 -18.10 18.37 -5.25
C ALA A 449 -17.66 19.64 -6.00
N ALA A 450 -17.16 20.65 -5.30
CA ALA A 450 -16.70 21.89 -5.92
C ALA A 450 -15.47 21.68 -6.83
N LEU A 451 -14.53 20.81 -6.45
CA LEU A 451 -13.38 20.45 -7.29
C LEU A 451 -13.81 19.72 -8.55
N TYR A 452 -14.75 18.77 -8.43
CA TYR A 452 -15.31 18.04 -9.55
C TYR A 452 -16.11 18.97 -10.48
N GLY A 453 -17.08 19.70 -9.92
CA GLY A 453 -17.96 20.60 -10.65
C GLY A 453 -17.21 21.72 -11.39
N ALA A 454 -16.11 22.22 -10.81
CA ALA A 454 -15.21 23.15 -11.50
C ALA A 454 -14.71 22.60 -12.84
N ARG A 455 -14.25 21.35 -12.88
CA ARG A 455 -13.78 20.70 -14.11
C ARG A 455 -14.92 20.38 -15.06
N ALA A 456 -16.01 19.83 -14.53
CA ALA A 456 -17.16 19.41 -15.33
C ALA A 456 -17.88 20.58 -16.03
N ALA A 457 -17.93 21.75 -15.38
CA ALA A 457 -18.65 22.93 -15.87
C ALA A 457 -17.74 24.07 -16.39
N GLY A 458 -16.41 23.89 -16.35
CA GLY A 458 -15.45 24.94 -16.74
C GLY A 458 -15.50 26.17 -15.82
N LEU A 459 -15.64 25.97 -14.51
CA LEU A 459 -15.68 27.00 -13.48
C LEU A 459 -14.42 26.95 -12.62
N THR A 460 -14.15 28.01 -11.86
CA THR A 460 -13.20 27.89 -10.74
C THR A 460 -13.80 27.06 -9.60
N PRO A 461 -12.98 26.39 -8.76
CA PRO A 461 -13.46 25.68 -7.57
C PRO A 461 -14.28 26.54 -6.61
N LEU A 462 -14.00 27.85 -6.53
CA LEU A 462 -14.78 28.75 -5.68
C LEU A 462 -16.15 29.09 -6.27
N GLU A 463 -16.26 29.26 -7.59
CA GLU A 463 -17.55 29.46 -8.27
C GLU A 463 -18.41 28.20 -8.21
N SER A 464 -17.81 27.02 -8.45
CA SER A 464 -18.51 25.74 -8.30
C SER A 464 -18.99 25.52 -6.87
N LEU A 465 -18.22 25.92 -5.85
CA LEU A 465 -18.68 25.87 -4.45
C LEU A 465 -19.94 26.72 -4.22
N GLU A 466 -20.07 27.89 -4.86
CA GLU A 466 -21.29 28.70 -4.77
C GLU A 466 -22.49 28.01 -5.43
N HIS A 467 -22.28 27.29 -6.54
CA HIS A 467 -23.33 26.45 -7.13
C HIS A 467 -23.73 25.34 -6.15
N VAL A 468 -22.77 24.62 -5.58
CA VAL A 468 -23.00 23.56 -4.60
C VAL A 468 -23.77 24.10 -3.40
N ARG A 469 -23.47 25.31 -2.91
CA ARG A 469 -24.20 25.96 -1.80
C ARG A 469 -25.67 26.24 -2.11
N ARG A 470 -26.06 26.44 -3.37
CA ARG A 470 -27.47 26.62 -3.75
C ARG A 470 -28.25 25.31 -3.59
N ALA A 471 -27.65 24.19 -3.96
CA ALA A 471 -28.24 22.85 -3.80
C ALA A 471 -28.10 22.34 -2.35
N LEU A 472 -27.01 22.69 -1.67
CA LEU A 472 -26.64 22.22 -0.34
C LEU A 472 -26.36 23.40 0.60
N PRO A 473 -27.40 24.06 1.17
CA PRO A 473 -27.24 25.33 1.89
C PRO A 473 -26.36 25.30 3.14
N ASN A 474 -26.07 24.12 3.69
CA ASN A 474 -25.20 23.94 4.85
C ASN A 474 -23.74 23.65 4.46
N ALA A 475 -23.40 23.74 3.18
CA ALA A 475 -22.04 23.54 2.67
C ALA A 475 -21.10 24.63 3.21
N HIS A 476 -20.28 24.21 4.16
CA HIS A 476 -19.30 25.01 4.86
C HIS A 476 -17.97 24.23 5.01
N PRO A 477 -17.19 24.07 3.93
CA PRO A 477 -15.82 23.55 4.00
C PRO A 477 -15.01 24.21 5.11
N ASN A 478 -14.25 23.41 5.85
CA ASN A 478 -13.36 23.92 6.89
C ASN A 478 -12.25 24.81 6.28
N PRO A 479 -11.56 25.65 7.08
CA PRO A 479 -10.54 26.57 6.57
C PRO A 479 -9.46 25.91 5.70
N ALA A 480 -8.91 24.76 6.11
CA ALA A 480 -7.87 24.06 5.36
C ALA A 480 -8.36 23.60 3.98
N PHE A 481 -9.61 23.12 3.87
CA PHE A 481 -10.20 22.73 2.59
C PHE A 481 -10.50 23.94 1.70
N ARG A 482 -10.89 25.08 2.27
CA ARG A 482 -11.09 26.33 1.52
C ARG A 482 -9.78 26.87 0.94
N GLU A 483 -8.67 26.73 1.66
CA GLU A 483 -7.34 27.07 1.16
C GLU A 483 -6.97 26.24 -0.07
N VAL A 484 -7.27 24.93 -0.07
CA VAL A 484 -7.08 24.07 -1.25
C VAL A 484 -7.93 24.56 -2.43
N LEU A 485 -9.22 24.83 -2.24
CA LEU A 485 -10.08 25.35 -3.32
C LEU A 485 -9.56 26.68 -3.88
N ALA A 486 -9.06 27.58 -3.03
CA ALA A 486 -8.51 28.85 -3.45
C ALA A 486 -7.19 28.71 -4.23
N ALA A 487 -6.30 27.80 -3.80
CA ALA A 487 -5.05 27.52 -4.49
C ALA A 487 -5.29 26.91 -5.89
N GLU A 488 -6.26 26.02 -6.02
CA GLU A 488 -6.66 25.42 -7.30
C GLU A 488 -7.34 26.45 -8.23
N ALA A 489 -8.11 27.40 -7.69
CA ALA A 489 -8.66 28.51 -8.48
C ALA A 489 -7.56 29.42 -9.06
N ALA A 490 -6.51 29.71 -8.28
CA ALA A 490 -5.41 30.56 -8.73
C ALA A 490 -4.57 29.94 -9.86
N THR A 491 -4.42 28.61 -9.86
CA THR A 491 -3.70 27.88 -10.92
C THR A 491 -4.49 27.82 -12.22
N ALA A 492 -5.81 27.63 -12.15
CA ALA A 492 -6.71 27.68 -13.32
C ALA A 492 -6.68 29.06 -14.03
N GLY A 493 -6.74 30.16 -13.27
CA GLY A 493 -6.67 31.51 -13.85
C GLY A 493 -5.32 31.87 -14.50
N SER A 494 -4.24 31.14 -14.18
CA SER A 494 -2.91 31.37 -14.75
C SER A 494 -2.67 30.66 -16.08
N THR A 495 -3.46 29.63 -16.40
CA THR A 495 -3.36 28.84 -17.63
C THR A 495 -4.17 29.44 -18.79
N GLU A 496 -5.22 30.21 -18.51
CA GLU A 496 -5.98 30.96 -19.52
C GLU A 496 -5.30 32.27 -19.98
N GLY A 497 -4.22 32.69 -19.31
CA GLY A 497 -3.48 33.92 -19.59
C GLY A 497 -2.21 33.78 -20.43
N ARG A 498 -1.97 32.62 -21.07
CA ARG A 498 -0.78 32.36 -21.91
C ARG A 498 -1.12 32.08 -23.36
#